data_AF-A0A095A1T3-F1
#
_entry.id   AF-A0A095A1T3-F1
#
_cell.length_a   1.000
_cell.length_b   1.000
_cell.length_c   1.000
_cell.angle_alpha   90.00
_cell.angle_beta   90.00
_cell.angle_gamma   90.00
#
_symmetry.space_group_name_H-M   'P 1'
#
loop_
_entity.id
_entity.type
_entity.pdbx_description
1 polymer ?
#
loop_
_entity_poly.entity_id
_entity_poly.type
_entity_poly.pdbx_seq_one_letter_code
_entity_poly.pdbx_strand_id
1 'polypeptide(L)'
;MAKLLERQFILDCIAVRKICDDYSKANPKHGSIIPPYNGQLDPYAKSYFESLNIQKLLEKTGQTPPGTSIEGEIADRFIINGAPTDYIRRRNKNGCGHSKEIWGGH
;
A
#
# COMPACT_ATOMS: atom_id res chain seq x y z
N MET A 1 -23.53 16.55 -8.26
CA MET A 1 -22.62 15.52 -7.72
C MET A 1 -21.21 15.64 -8.32
N ALA A 2 -21.01 15.50 -9.63
CA ALA A 2 -19.68 15.57 -10.27
C ALA A 2 -18.81 16.79 -9.88
N LYS A 3 -19.38 18.00 -9.89
CA LYS A 3 -18.65 19.26 -9.56
C LYS A 3 -18.09 19.31 -8.13
N LEU A 4 -18.68 18.56 -7.19
CA LEU A 4 -18.17 18.45 -5.81
C LEU A 4 -17.02 17.45 -5.74
N LEU A 5 -17.15 16.32 -6.43
CA LEU A 5 -16.13 15.27 -6.53
C LEU A 5 -14.86 15.80 -7.19
N GLU A 6 -14.98 16.57 -8.28
CA GLU A 6 -13.84 17.23 -8.93
C GLU A 6 -13.10 18.20 -7.99
N ARG A 7 -13.83 18.98 -7.17
CA ARG A 7 -13.21 19.91 -6.22
C ARG A 7 -12.53 19.20 -5.05
N GLN A 8 -12.97 17.99 -4.72
CA GLN A 8 -12.39 17.17 -3.66
C GLN A 8 -11.33 16.21 -4.18
N PHE A 9 -11.10 16.16 -5.50
CA PHE A 9 -10.07 15.33 -6.08
C PHE A 9 -8.69 15.83 -5.68
N ILE A 10 -7.90 14.94 -5.09
CA ILE A 10 -6.51 15.20 -4.71
C ILE A 10 -5.62 14.55 -5.76
N LEU A 11 -4.80 15.37 -6.43
CA LEU A 11 -3.83 14.88 -7.40
C LEU A 11 -2.56 14.40 -6.67
N ASP A 12 -2.65 13.20 -6.09
CA ASP A 12 -1.59 12.62 -5.25
C ASP A 12 -0.24 12.53 -5.99
N CYS A 13 -0.24 12.38 -7.33
CA CYS A 13 1.00 12.20 -8.10
C CYS A 13 2.00 13.38 -7.98
N ILE A 14 1.53 14.62 -7.77
CA ILE A 14 2.42 15.77 -7.59
C ILE A 14 3.15 15.68 -6.24
N ALA A 15 2.41 15.41 -5.17
CA ALA A 15 2.99 15.26 -3.84
C ALA A 15 3.96 14.06 -3.79
N VAL A 16 3.55 12.94 -4.37
CA VAL A 16 4.37 11.73 -4.49
C VAL A 16 5.66 12.00 -5.27
N ARG A 17 5.58 12.72 -6.39
CA ARG A 17 6.76 13.08 -7.18
C ARG A 17 7.74 13.94 -6.38
N LYS A 18 7.25 14.96 -5.67
CA LYS A 18 8.10 15.85 -4.88
C LYS A 18 8.86 15.10 -3.78
N ILE A 19 8.16 14.24 -3.05
CA ILE A 19 8.79 13.42 -2.01
C ILE A 19 9.81 12.45 -2.64
N CYS A 20 9.50 11.85 -3.79
CA CYS A 20 10.44 11.00 -4.50
C CYS A 20 11.72 11.76 -4.89
N ASP A 21 11.59 12.97 -5.43
CA ASP A 21 12.73 13.82 -5.80
C ASP A 21 13.58 14.20 -4.57
N ASP A 22 12.96 14.50 -3.43
CA ASP A 22 13.66 14.82 -2.17
C ASP A 22 14.45 13.60 -1.65
N TYR A 23 13.80 12.43 -1.59
CA TYR A 23 14.42 11.21 -1.08
C TYR A 23 15.37 10.54 -2.09
N SER A 24 15.30 10.89 -3.38
CA SER A 24 16.27 10.45 -4.37
C SER A 24 17.70 10.93 -4.06
N LYS A 25 17.82 12.03 -3.29
CA LYS A 25 19.08 12.65 -2.87
C LYS A 25 19.48 12.25 -1.44
N ALA A 26 18.58 11.63 -0.68
CA ALA A 26 18.82 11.19 0.69
C ALA A 26 19.28 9.72 0.72
N ASN A 27 20.10 9.38 1.72
CA ASN A 27 20.47 7.99 2.03
C ASN A 27 19.84 7.59 3.37
N PRO A 28 19.49 6.30 3.54
CA PRO A 28 19.63 5.22 2.57
C PRO A 28 18.53 5.24 1.49
N LYS A 29 18.91 4.91 0.24
CA LYS A 29 17.92 4.68 -0.82
C LYS A 29 17.22 3.36 -0.57
N HIS A 30 16.13 3.39 0.18
CA HIS A 30 15.34 2.19 0.44
C HIS A 30 13.90 2.43 0.03
N GLY A 31 13.40 1.52 -0.80
CA GLY A 31 11.99 1.43 -1.17
C GLY A 31 11.48 2.49 -2.15
N SER A 32 10.36 2.17 -2.77
CA SER A 32 9.50 3.15 -3.42
C SER A 32 8.70 3.91 -2.37
N ILE A 33 8.29 5.14 -2.67
CA ILE A 33 7.29 5.83 -1.86
C ILE A 33 5.92 5.15 -1.93
N ILE A 34 5.64 4.45 -3.04
CA ILE A 34 4.44 3.65 -3.21
C ILE A 34 4.63 2.35 -2.44
N PRO A 35 3.77 2.04 -1.45
CA PRO A 35 3.79 0.78 -0.72
C PRO A 35 3.77 -0.41 -1.68
N PRO A 36 4.67 -1.40 -1.53
CA PRO A 36 4.56 -2.65 -2.24
C PRO A 36 3.32 -3.39 -1.74
N TYR A 37 2.70 -4.14 -2.65
CA TYR A 37 1.50 -4.89 -2.32
C TYR A 37 1.85 -6.15 -1.51
N ASN A 38 1.15 -6.34 -0.38
CA ASN A 38 1.23 -7.56 0.42
C ASN A 38 -0.16 -8.21 0.47
N GLY A 39 -0.31 -9.32 -0.25
CA GLY A 39 -1.59 -10.02 -0.35
C GLY A 39 -2.10 -10.56 0.98
N GLN A 40 -1.22 -10.94 1.92
CA GLN A 40 -1.64 -11.46 3.23
C GLN A 40 -2.31 -10.39 4.10
N LEU A 41 -2.09 -9.11 3.80
CA LEU A 41 -2.71 -7.98 4.49
C LEU A 41 -3.96 -7.46 3.77
N ASP A 42 -4.30 -8.00 2.60
CA ASP A 42 -5.48 -7.58 1.84
C ASP A 42 -6.76 -8.21 2.46
N PRO A 43 -7.71 -7.40 2.96
CA PRO A 43 -8.98 -7.90 3.47
C PRO A 43 -9.78 -8.73 2.45
N TYR A 44 -9.64 -8.43 1.16
CA TYR A 44 -10.34 -9.13 0.09
C TYR A 44 -9.70 -10.46 -0.28
N ALA A 45 -8.40 -10.64 -0.02
CA ALA A 45 -7.69 -11.90 -0.22
C ALA A 45 -7.64 -12.77 1.04
N LYS A 46 -8.18 -12.31 2.17
CA LYS A 46 -8.09 -12.96 3.48
C LYS A 46 -8.48 -14.44 3.45
N SER A 47 -9.61 -14.77 2.81
CA SER A 47 -10.11 -16.16 2.73
C SER A 47 -9.17 -17.11 1.99
N TYR A 48 -8.44 -16.62 0.99
CA TYR A 48 -7.41 -17.39 0.29
C TYR A 48 -6.25 -17.75 1.22
N PHE A 49 -5.75 -16.77 1.97
CA PHE A 49 -4.61 -16.95 2.88
C PHE A 49 -4.97 -17.71 4.17
N GLU A 50 -6.25 -17.74 4.57
CA GLU A 50 -6.74 -18.54 5.70
C GLU A 50 -6.89 -20.04 5.38
N SER A 51 -6.83 -20.44 4.11
CA SER A 51 -6.91 -21.85 3.71
C SER A 51 -5.73 -22.67 4.27
N LEU A 52 -6.03 -23.83 4.87
CA LEU A 52 -5.05 -24.74 5.47
C LEU A 52 -3.91 -25.13 4.51
N ASN A 53 -4.22 -25.33 3.23
CA ASN A 53 -3.21 -25.68 2.23
C ASN A 53 -2.27 -24.51 1.95
N ILE A 54 -2.82 -23.29 1.94
CA ILE A 54 -2.04 -22.07 1.75
C ILE A 54 -1.19 -21.82 2.98
N GLN A 55 -1.70 -21.96 4.20
CA GLN A 55 -0.91 -21.82 5.43
C GLN A 55 0.31 -22.75 5.45
N LYS A 56 0.12 -24.05 5.12
CA LYS A 56 1.24 -25.00 5.01
C LYS A 56 2.26 -24.60 3.94
N LEU A 57 1.79 -24.08 2.82
CA LEU A 57 2.67 -23.58 1.75
C LEU A 57 3.49 -22.38 2.25
N LEU A 58 2.84 -21.42 2.90
CA LEU A 58 3.48 -20.22 3.45
C LEU A 58 4.58 -20.57 4.44
N GLU A 59 4.32 -21.50 5.37
CA GLU A 59 5.34 -21.99 6.31
C GLU A 59 6.54 -22.60 5.58
N LYS A 60 6.29 -23.44 4.57
CA LYS A 60 7.35 -24.08 3.77
C LYS A 60 8.18 -23.07 2.98
N THR A 61 7.56 -21.99 2.50
CA THR A 61 8.23 -20.94 1.72
C THR A 61 8.79 -19.80 2.58
N GLY A 62 8.69 -19.87 3.92
CA GLY A 62 9.16 -18.82 4.81
C GLY A 62 8.34 -17.52 4.74
N GLN A 63 7.07 -17.62 4.33
CA GLN A 63 6.12 -16.51 4.22
C GLN A 63 5.07 -16.56 5.35
N THR A 64 5.50 -16.95 6.54
CA THR A 64 4.63 -17.11 7.72
C THR A 64 3.89 -15.80 8.02
N PRO A 65 2.57 -15.83 8.26
CA PRO A 65 1.79 -14.62 8.49
C PRO A 65 2.28 -13.74 9.65
N PRO A 66 2.31 -12.40 9.48
CA PRO A 66 2.16 -11.70 8.21
C PRO A 66 3.45 -11.85 7.38
N GLY A 67 3.37 -12.49 6.21
CA GLY A 67 4.49 -12.58 5.28
C GLY A 67 4.90 -11.20 4.73
N THR A 68 5.86 -11.18 3.83
CA THR A 68 6.40 -9.93 3.27
C THR A 68 5.85 -9.65 1.89
N SER A 69 5.90 -8.38 1.47
CA SER A 69 5.74 -8.05 0.05
C SER A 69 6.89 -8.60 -0.79
N ILE A 70 6.77 -8.47 -2.12
CA ILE A 70 7.81 -8.84 -3.09
C ILE A 70 9.13 -8.09 -2.89
N GLU A 71 9.08 -6.88 -2.31
CA GLU A 71 10.25 -6.04 -2.04
C GLU A 71 10.95 -6.43 -0.72
N GLY A 72 10.37 -7.38 0.02
CA GLY A 72 10.94 -7.95 1.23
C GLY A 72 10.72 -7.12 2.50
N GLU A 73 11.16 -7.69 3.63
CA GLU A 73 10.89 -7.17 4.98
C GLU A 73 11.41 -5.74 5.20
N ILE A 74 12.60 -5.43 4.67
CA ILE A 74 13.21 -4.10 4.87
C ILE A 74 12.39 -3.02 4.16
N ALA A 75 11.91 -3.31 2.95
CA ALA A 75 11.03 -2.40 2.22
C ALA A 75 9.70 -2.24 2.97
N ASP A 76 9.08 -3.34 3.43
CA ASP A 76 7.84 -3.29 4.21
C ASP A 76 8.00 -2.44 5.47
N ARG A 77 9.12 -2.61 6.20
CA ARG A 77 9.41 -1.83 7.40
C ARG A 77 9.62 -0.35 7.08
N PHE A 78 10.29 -0.03 5.98
CA PHE A 78 10.45 1.36 5.52
C PHE A 78 9.10 1.97 5.15
N ILE A 79 8.20 1.21 4.54
CA ILE A 79 6.87 1.69 4.17
C ILE A 79 6.01 1.96 5.40
N ILE A 80 6.07 1.07 6.39
CA ILE A 80 5.30 1.19 7.63
C ILE A 80 5.82 2.34 8.49
N ASN A 81 7.13 2.57 8.55
CA ASN A 81 7.73 3.49 9.54
C ASN A 81 8.43 4.71 8.94
N GLY A 82 8.65 4.73 7.63
CA GLY A 82 9.41 5.76 6.94
C GLY A 82 8.67 7.10 6.88
N ALA A 83 9.43 8.17 7.06
CA ALA A 83 8.94 9.52 6.85
C ALA A 83 8.40 9.79 5.42
N PRO A 84 9.01 9.30 4.31
CA PRO A 84 8.50 9.61 2.97
C PRO A 84 7.14 8.98 2.68
N THR A 85 6.80 7.87 3.33
CA THR A 85 5.54 7.14 3.06
C THR A 85 4.38 7.67 3.89
N ASP A 86 4.65 8.55 4.85
CA ASP A 86 3.65 9.09 5.79
C ASP A 86 2.51 9.82 5.06
N TYR A 87 2.82 10.55 3.99
CA TYR A 87 1.81 11.22 3.16
C TYR A 87 0.78 10.22 2.60
N ILE A 88 1.24 9.21 1.84
CA ILE A 88 0.35 8.22 1.22
C ILE A 88 -0.40 7.43 2.29
N ARG A 89 0.29 7.05 3.38
CA ARG A 89 -0.30 6.27 4.48
C ARG A 89 -1.44 7.02 5.16
N ARG A 90 -1.24 8.29 5.53
CA ARG A 90 -2.29 9.13 6.15
C ARG A 90 -3.42 9.41 5.18
N ARG A 91 -3.09 9.70 3.91
CA ARG A 91 -4.09 9.89 2.85
C ARG A 91 -4.99 8.66 2.74
N ASN A 92 -4.41 7.47 2.61
CA ASN A 92 -5.18 6.24 2.46
C ASN A 92 -6.04 5.93 3.70
N LYS A 93 -5.54 6.23 4.90
CA LYS A 93 -6.31 6.09 6.15
C LYS A 93 -7.51 7.04 6.23
N ASN A 94 -7.38 8.27 5.72
CA ASN A 94 -8.37 9.33 5.87
C ASN A 94 -9.39 9.43 4.72
N GLY A 95 -9.46 8.42 3.85
CA GLY A 95 -10.35 8.40 2.70
C GLY A 95 -9.54 8.33 1.41
N CYS A 96 -9.23 7.10 1.00
CA CYS A 96 -8.77 6.82 -0.35
C CYS A 96 -9.96 6.90 -1.31
N GLY A 97 -9.80 7.66 -2.40
CA GLY A 97 -10.80 7.81 -3.44
C GLY A 97 -11.11 6.51 -4.18
N HIS A 98 -11.86 5.60 -3.55
CA HIS A 98 -12.57 4.55 -4.24
C HIS A 98 -13.87 5.16 -4.76
N SER A 99 -14.14 4.99 -6.06
CA SER A 99 -15.45 5.35 -6.58
C SER A 99 -16.47 4.37 -6.00
N LYS A 100 -17.40 4.86 -5.17
CA LYS A 100 -18.52 4.05 -4.69
C LYS A 100 -19.34 3.49 -5.86
N GLU A 101 -19.43 4.22 -6.96
CA GLU A 101 -20.17 3.82 -8.16
C GLU A 101 -19.53 2.59 -8.84
N ILE A 102 -18.20 2.51 -8.85
CA ILE A 102 -17.48 1.37 -9.43
C ILE A 102 -17.48 0.17 -8.47
N TRP A 103 -17.33 0.42 -7.17
CA TRP A 103 -17.21 -0.65 -6.17
C TRP A 103 -18.54 -1.25 -5.73
N GLY A 104 -19.60 -0.45 -5.65
CA GLY A 104 -20.91 -0.88 -5.16
C GLY A 104 -21.68 -1.79 -6.13
N GLY A 105 -21.23 -1.86 -7.39
CA GLY A 105 -22.05 -2.43 -8.47
C GLY A 105 -23.28 -1.57 -8.75
N HIS A 106 -23.93 -1.83 -9.88
CA HIS A 106 -25.22 -1.23 -10.23
C HIS A 106 -26.36 -1.80 -9.39
#